data_AF-A0A850BN92-F1
#
_entry.id   AF-A0A850BN92-F1
#
_cell.length_a   1.000
_cell.length_b   1.000
_cell.length_c   1.000
_cell.angle_alpha   90.00
_cell.angle_beta   90.00
_cell.angle_gamma   90.00
#
_symmetry.space_group_name_H-M   'P 1'
#
loop_
_entity.id
_entity.type
_entity.pdbx_description
1 polymer ?
#
loop_
_entity_poly.entity_id
_entity_poly.type
_entity_poly.pdbx_seq_one_letter_code
_entity_poly.pdbx_strand_id
1 'polypeptide(L)'
;MPSCGRFALLSALTLAACSNDPPKPDPAKEAAATAITAAPAVTTAAPAASPAPSIAASTSAAAPAAAPTSEEPSPKEWETAKLDVNVVKNWNRPGCMTRRIREWIRVACSEMTTQQGMPTSIQIVKGFPPAKFNVLTEQAGSIMLVFPATAGLDAEATFTFAKATFRFVARWPAGQPEPKELAAFEEIARRAAEGEPASGEPKEPPIKVELGR
;
A
#
# COMPACT_ATOMS: atom_id res chain seq x y z
N MET A 1 -41.06 -7.16 17.95
CA MET A 1 -41.35 -5.71 17.96
C MET A 1 -41.04 -5.16 16.57
N PRO A 2 -42.06 -4.98 15.72
CA PRO A 2 -41.89 -4.43 14.38
C PRO A 2 -42.09 -2.91 14.41
N SER A 3 -41.12 -2.14 13.92
CA SER A 3 -41.34 -0.73 13.60
C SER A 3 -41.14 -0.52 12.11
N CYS A 4 -42.27 -0.58 11.41
CA CYS A 4 -42.45 -0.07 10.05
C CYS A 4 -42.29 1.45 10.05
N GLY A 5 -41.14 1.95 9.61
CA GLY A 5 -40.97 3.36 9.23
C GLY A 5 -41.31 3.55 7.75
N ARG A 6 -42.57 3.90 7.46
CA ARG A 6 -43.00 4.42 6.17
C ARG A 6 -42.42 5.82 5.98
N PHE A 7 -41.50 5.98 5.03
CA PHE A 7 -41.28 7.27 4.37
C PHE A 7 -41.49 7.08 2.87
N ALA A 8 -42.71 7.41 2.46
CA ALA A 8 -43.01 7.81 1.09
C ALA A 8 -42.65 9.29 0.98
N LEU A 9 -41.81 9.66 0.02
CA LEU A 9 -41.75 11.03 -0.49
C LEU A 9 -41.22 11.03 -1.92
N LEU A 10 -42.20 11.20 -2.80
CA LEU A 10 -42.24 11.94 -4.06
C LEU A 10 -40.99 11.96 -4.97
N SER A 11 -41.24 11.42 -6.16
CA SER A 11 -40.65 11.79 -7.44
C SER A 11 -40.56 13.31 -7.65
N ALA A 12 -39.41 13.77 -8.14
CA ALA A 12 -39.32 14.93 -9.03
C ALA A 12 -38.19 14.70 -10.04
N LEU A 13 -38.59 14.62 -11.31
CA LEU A 13 -37.73 14.73 -12.48
C LEU A 13 -36.92 16.03 -12.42
N THR A 14 -35.61 15.94 -12.66
CA THR A 14 -34.89 16.96 -13.43
C THR A 14 -33.91 16.26 -14.37
N LEU A 15 -34.25 16.26 -15.66
CA LEU A 15 -33.28 16.07 -16.73
C LEU A 15 -32.40 17.32 -16.76
N ALA A 16 -31.14 17.19 -16.39
CA ALA A 16 -30.10 18.16 -16.73
C ALA A 16 -29.06 17.44 -17.59
N ALA A 17 -29.24 17.56 -18.91
CA ALA A 17 -28.20 17.29 -19.88
C ALA A 17 -27.03 18.27 -19.64
N CYS A 18 -25.91 17.76 -19.12
CA CYS A 18 -24.64 18.49 -19.14
C CYS A 18 -23.76 17.84 -20.21
N SER A 19 -23.58 18.59 -21.28
CA SER A 19 -22.76 18.27 -22.44
C SER A 19 -21.35 17.88 -22.04
N ASN A 20 -20.89 16.79 -22.65
CA ASN A 20 -19.48 16.50 -22.90
C ASN A 20 -18.84 17.67 -23.66
N ASP A 21 -17.79 18.26 -23.11
CA ASP A 21 -16.79 19.01 -23.86
C ASP A 21 -15.41 18.46 -23.41
N PRO A 22 -14.68 17.70 -24.26
CA PRO A 22 -13.34 17.25 -23.91
C PRO A 22 -12.37 18.45 -23.98
N PRO A 23 -11.53 18.68 -22.95
CA PRO A 23 -10.54 19.76 -23.01
C PRO A 23 -9.54 19.52 -24.14
N LYS A 24 -9.44 20.53 -24.99
CA LYS A 24 -8.47 20.64 -26.09
C LYS A 24 -7.05 20.57 -25.53
N PRO A 25 -6.17 19.67 -26.02
CA PRO A 25 -4.77 19.69 -25.61
C PRO A 25 -4.08 20.94 -26.18
N ASP A 26 -3.53 21.78 -25.30
CA ASP A 26 -2.67 22.89 -25.66
C ASP A 26 -1.33 22.38 -26.21
N PRO A 27 -0.95 22.73 -27.45
CA PRO A 27 0.39 22.54 -27.95
C PRO A 27 1.18 23.82 -27.67
N ALA A 28 2.16 23.74 -26.77
CA ALA A 28 3.39 24.54 -26.68
C ALA A 28 3.69 24.98 -25.24
N LYS A 29 4.69 24.34 -24.63
CA LYS A 29 5.75 25.11 -24.01
C LYS A 29 7.09 24.41 -24.18
N GLU A 30 7.78 24.92 -25.18
CA GLU A 30 9.18 24.77 -25.50
C GLU A 30 10.07 25.15 -24.30
N ALA A 31 11.12 24.34 -24.15
CA ALA A 31 12.44 24.65 -23.59
C ALA A 31 12.54 25.30 -22.19
N ALA A 32 13.10 24.53 -21.26
CA ALA A 32 14.22 25.01 -20.46
C ALA A 32 15.15 23.81 -20.16
N ALA A 33 16.27 23.77 -20.89
CA ALA A 33 17.42 22.95 -20.57
C ALA A 33 18.05 23.50 -19.28
N THR A 34 18.00 22.74 -18.19
CA THR A 34 18.73 23.07 -16.97
C THR A 34 20.01 22.23 -16.94
N ALA A 35 21.12 22.94 -16.89
CA ALA A 35 22.49 22.44 -16.91
C ALA A 35 22.75 21.37 -15.84
N ILE A 36 23.41 20.29 -16.28
CA ILE A 36 24.03 19.28 -15.44
C ILE A 36 25.24 19.94 -14.76
N THR A 37 25.07 20.33 -13.50
CA THR A 37 26.21 20.65 -12.63
C THR A 37 26.73 19.35 -12.03
N ALA A 38 27.90 18.92 -12.51
CA ALA A 38 28.61 17.78 -11.96
C ALA A 38 29.04 18.07 -10.51
N ALA A 39 28.48 17.33 -9.57
CA ALA A 39 28.88 17.37 -8.17
C ALA A 39 30.19 16.59 -7.95
N PRO A 40 31.08 17.05 -7.05
CA PRO A 40 32.36 16.41 -6.78
C PRO A 40 32.18 15.04 -6.13
N ALA A 41 32.96 14.06 -6.61
CA ALA A 41 33.07 12.74 -6.02
C ALA A 41 33.72 12.83 -4.63
N VAL A 42 32.91 12.74 -3.58
CA VAL A 42 33.41 12.55 -2.21
C VAL A 42 33.67 11.06 -2.03
N THR A 43 34.96 10.71 -1.94
CA THR A 43 35.42 9.38 -1.57
C THR A 43 35.19 9.19 -0.08
N THR A 44 34.01 8.66 0.28
CA THR A 44 33.69 8.26 1.65
C THR A 44 34.39 6.94 1.96
N ALA A 45 35.30 6.97 2.95
CA ALA A 45 36.02 5.82 3.44
C ALA A 45 35.05 4.74 3.95
N ALA A 46 35.27 3.50 3.50
CA ALA A 46 34.50 2.33 3.89
C ALA A 46 34.66 2.03 5.39
N PRO A 47 33.56 1.97 6.17
CA PRO A 47 33.61 1.44 7.53
C PRO A 47 33.90 -0.06 7.50
N ALA A 48 34.92 -0.48 8.25
CA ALA A 48 35.25 -1.87 8.47
C ALA A 48 34.06 -2.59 9.11
N ALA A 49 33.48 -3.55 8.39
CA ALA A 49 32.36 -4.36 8.84
C ALA A 49 32.81 -5.29 9.98
N SER A 50 32.17 -5.13 11.14
CA SER A 50 32.21 -6.11 12.22
C SER A 50 31.60 -7.44 11.74
N PRO A 51 32.25 -8.60 11.96
CA PRO A 51 31.71 -9.89 11.57
C PRO A 51 30.46 -10.20 12.39
N ALA A 52 29.29 -10.12 11.76
CA ALA A 52 28.03 -10.57 12.36
C ALA A 52 28.04 -12.11 12.46
N PRO A 53 27.53 -12.69 13.57
CA PRO A 53 27.44 -14.14 13.73
C PRO A 53 26.52 -14.72 12.65
N SER A 54 27.10 -15.58 11.82
CA SER A 54 26.43 -16.32 10.76
C SER A 54 25.56 -17.42 11.38
N ILE A 55 24.32 -17.08 11.78
CA ILE A 55 23.33 -18.07 12.16
C ILE A 55 22.86 -18.75 10.88
N ALA A 56 23.36 -19.97 10.65
CA ALA A 56 22.90 -20.84 9.59
C ALA A 56 21.43 -21.18 9.83
N ALA A 57 20.52 -20.43 9.21
CA ALA A 57 19.10 -20.74 9.21
C ALA A 57 18.88 -21.95 8.31
N SER A 58 18.66 -23.12 8.93
CA SER A 58 18.20 -24.33 8.26
C SER A 58 16.96 -24.03 7.44
N THR A 59 17.14 -23.84 6.14
CA THR A 59 16.08 -23.55 5.18
C THR A 59 15.44 -24.90 4.83
N SER A 60 14.52 -25.35 5.68
CA SER A 60 13.63 -26.45 5.30
C SER A 60 12.80 -25.96 4.12
N ALA A 61 13.09 -26.49 2.93
CA ALA A 61 12.35 -26.18 1.72
C ALA A 61 10.90 -26.65 1.93
N ALA A 62 10.02 -25.69 2.22
CA ALA A 62 8.59 -25.96 2.36
C ALA A 62 8.06 -26.54 1.05
N ALA A 63 7.32 -27.64 1.14
CA ALA A 63 6.66 -28.23 -0.01
C ALA A 63 5.79 -27.16 -0.72
N PRO A 64 5.78 -27.14 -2.07
CA PRO A 64 5.02 -26.14 -2.81
C PRO A 64 3.54 -26.19 -2.41
N ALA A 65 2.95 -25.03 -2.13
CA ALA A 65 1.54 -24.90 -1.81
C ALA A 65 0.70 -25.44 -2.97
N ALA A 66 -0.41 -26.12 -2.65
CA ALA A 66 -1.33 -26.62 -3.66
C ALA A 66 -1.86 -25.46 -4.51
N ALA A 67 -1.92 -25.68 -5.84
CA ALA A 67 -2.51 -24.71 -6.75
C ALA A 67 -3.98 -24.46 -6.38
N PRO A 68 -4.48 -23.22 -6.50
CA PRO A 68 -5.88 -22.92 -6.26
C PRO A 68 -6.76 -23.72 -7.24
N THR A 69 -7.89 -24.22 -6.73
CA THR A 69 -8.84 -25.00 -7.52
C THR A 69 -9.80 -24.12 -8.32
N SER A 70 -10.09 -22.90 -7.85
CA SER A 70 -10.96 -21.96 -8.55
C SER A 70 -10.20 -20.92 -9.35
N GLU A 71 -10.81 -20.52 -10.46
CA GLU A 71 -10.39 -19.34 -11.21
C GLU A 71 -10.47 -18.07 -10.36
N GLU A 72 -9.59 -17.12 -10.67
CA GLU A 72 -9.52 -15.83 -9.99
C GLU A 72 -10.80 -15.01 -10.22
N PRO A 73 -11.39 -14.39 -9.17
CA PRO A 73 -12.59 -13.59 -9.32
C PRO A 73 -12.37 -12.36 -10.20
N SER A 74 -13.37 -12.02 -11.00
CA SER A 74 -13.38 -10.82 -11.83
C SER A 74 -13.41 -9.53 -10.99
N PRO A 75 -12.96 -8.38 -11.53
CA PRO A 75 -13.02 -7.09 -10.83
C PRO A 75 -14.43 -6.73 -10.33
N LYS A 76 -15.46 -7.05 -11.13
CA LYS A 76 -16.86 -6.80 -10.79
C LYS A 76 -17.33 -7.62 -9.59
N GLU A 77 -16.89 -8.87 -9.48
CA GLU A 77 -17.20 -9.69 -8.30
C GLU A 77 -16.57 -9.09 -7.04
N TRP A 78 -15.32 -8.63 -7.14
CA TRP A 78 -14.64 -7.97 -6.02
C TRP A 78 -15.35 -6.74 -5.52
N GLU A 79 -15.92 -5.91 -6.40
CA GLU A 79 -16.67 -4.71 -6.02
C GLU A 79 -17.94 -5.03 -5.23
N THR A 80 -18.59 -6.16 -5.52
CA THR A 80 -19.80 -6.62 -4.83
C THR A 80 -19.51 -7.44 -3.56
N ALA A 81 -18.28 -7.93 -3.40
CA ALA A 81 -17.90 -8.74 -2.25
C ALA A 81 -17.95 -7.93 -0.95
N LYS A 82 -18.46 -8.57 0.10
CA LYS A 82 -18.53 -7.97 1.44
C LYS A 82 -17.13 -7.88 2.03
N LEU A 83 -16.92 -6.87 2.88
CA LEU A 83 -15.70 -6.80 3.69
C LEU A 83 -15.67 -7.97 4.68
N ASP A 84 -14.52 -8.62 4.75
CA ASP A 84 -14.24 -9.68 5.72
C ASP A 84 -13.17 -9.21 6.70
N VAL A 85 -13.64 -8.64 7.81
CA VAL A 85 -12.81 -8.03 8.85
C VAL A 85 -12.14 -9.04 9.77
N ASN A 86 -12.52 -10.32 9.70
CA ASN A 86 -12.02 -11.37 10.60
C ASN A 86 -10.83 -12.12 10.01
N VAL A 87 -10.70 -12.15 8.68
CA VAL A 87 -9.64 -12.89 7.98
C VAL A 87 -8.25 -12.28 8.23
N VAL A 88 -8.17 -10.96 8.38
CA VAL A 88 -6.89 -10.26 8.57
C VAL A 88 -6.88 -9.51 9.88
N LYS A 89 -6.00 -9.91 10.79
CA LYS A 89 -5.77 -9.21 12.03
C LYS A 89 -5.08 -7.86 11.80
N ASN A 90 -5.46 -6.85 12.56
CA ASN A 90 -4.93 -5.48 12.48
C ASN A 90 -5.11 -4.81 11.11
N TRP A 91 -6.09 -5.22 10.29
CA TRP A 91 -6.38 -4.63 8.97
C TRP A 91 -6.58 -3.10 9.02
N ASN A 92 -7.11 -2.62 10.15
CA ASN A 92 -7.43 -1.22 10.38
C ASN A 92 -6.18 -0.34 10.63
N ARG A 93 -5.03 -0.91 11.03
CA ARG A 93 -3.81 -0.13 11.31
C ARG A 93 -3.23 0.55 10.06
N PRO A 94 -3.00 -0.17 8.95
CA PRO A 94 -2.66 0.46 7.68
C PRO A 94 -3.90 1.03 6.97
N GLY A 95 -5.11 0.82 7.50
CA GLY A 95 -6.36 1.24 6.87
C GLY A 95 -6.66 0.49 5.58
N CYS A 96 -6.34 -0.80 5.50
CA CYS A 96 -6.58 -1.61 4.31
C CYS A 96 -7.90 -2.36 4.42
N MET A 97 -8.71 -2.37 3.37
CA MET A 97 -9.93 -3.16 3.29
C MET A 97 -9.61 -4.58 2.82
N THR A 98 -10.21 -5.56 3.48
CA THR A 98 -10.05 -6.97 3.17
C THR A 98 -11.36 -7.55 2.68
N ARG A 99 -11.34 -8.20 1.52
CA ARG A 99 -12.48 -8.88 0.93
C ARG A 99 -12.11 -10.32 0.64
N ARG A 100 -13.09 -11.20 0.78
CA ARG A 100 -12.93 -12.62 0.49
C ARG A 100 -14.02 -13.09 -0.45
N ILE A 101 -13.61 -13.84 -1.48
CA ILE A 101 -14.51 -14.53 -2.41
C ILE A 101 -13.99 -15.96 -2.55
N ARG A 102 -14.73 -16.93 -2.02
CA ARG A 102 -14.31 -18.34 -2.00
C ARG A 102 -12.94 -18.47 -1.31
N GLU A 103 -11.95 -19.06 -1.98
CA GLU A 103 -10.55 -19.14 -1.51
C GLU A 103 -9.73 -17.88 -1.80
N TRP A 104 -10.21 -16.91 -2.56
CA TRP A 104 -9.44 -15.73 -2.91
C TRP A 104 -9.60 -14.62 -1.88
N ILE A 105 -8.47 -14.00 -1.52
CA ILE A 105 -8.41 -12.85 -0.62
C ILE A 105 -7.84 -11.66 -1.39
N ARG A 106 -8.51 -10.51 -1.28
CA ARG A 106 -8.03 -9.22 -1.77
C ARG A 106 -7.84 -8.27 -0.60
N VAL A 107 -6.62 -7.75 -0.48
CA VAL A 107 -6.25 -6.70 0.47
C VAL A 107 -6.01 -5.43 -0.34
N ALA A 108 -6.87 -4.42 -0.14
CA ALA A 108 -6.78 -3.15 -0.85
C ALA A 108 -6.52 -2.01 0.15
N CYS A 109 -5.46 -1.25 -0.06
CA CYS A 109 -5.15 -0.08 0.74
C CYS A 109 -5.29 1.16 -0.15
N SER A 110 -6.14 2.11 0.24
CA SER A 110 -6.33 3.36 -0.49
C SER A 110 -6.02 4.56 0.39
N GLU A 111 -5.69 5.69 -0.23
CA GLU A 111 -5.45 6.96 0.48
C GLU A 111 -6.64 7.38 1.35
N MET A 112 -7.87 7.14 0.89
CA MET A 112 -9.08 7.52 1.61
C MET A 112 -9.29 6.73 2.90
N THR A 113 -8.73 5.52 3.00
CA THR A 113 -8.95 4.62 4.14
C THR A 113 -7.75 4.57 5.09
N THR A 114 -6.56 4.96 4.62
CA THR A 114 -5.33 4.91 5.41
C THR A 114 -5.01 6.23 6.09
N GLN A 115 -4.62 6.16 7.36
CA GLN A 115 -4.05 7.32 8.09
C GLN A 115 -2.55 7.48 7.82
N GLN A 116 -1.94 6.54 7.10
CA GLN A 116 -0.49 6.44 6.90
C GLN A 116 0.00 7.21 5.66
N GLY A 117 -0.92 7.94 5.00
CA GLY A 117 -0.69 8.66 3.75
C GLY A 117 -0.77 7.76 2.52
N MET A 118 -0.49 8.31 1.36
CA MET A 118 -0.64 7.61 0.08
C MET A 118 0.17 6.28 0.07
N PRO A 119 -0.46 5.15 -0.28
CA PRO A 119 0.25 3.89 -0.47
C PRO A 119 1.19 3.99 -1.68
N THR A 120 2.45 3.56 -1.52
CA THR A 120 3.49 3.74 -2.55
C THR A 120 3.90 2.43 -3.22
N SER A 121 4.01 1.33 -2.48
CA SER A 121 4.42 0.05 -3.07
C SER A 121 4.04 -1.16 -2.22
N ILE A 122 3.94 -2.32 -2.88
CA ILE A 122 3.86 -3.64 -2.26
C ILE A 122 5.08 -4.43 -2.75
N GLN A 123 5.87 -4.99 -1.83
CA GLN A 123 6.97 -5.89 -2.14
C GLN A 123 6.67 -7.28 -1.61
N ILE A 124 6.63 -8.29 -2.49
CA ILE A 124 6.48 -9.68 -2.07
C ILE A 124 7.84 -10.15 -1.54
N VAL A 125 7.89 -10.48 -0.24
CA VAL A 125 9.09 -10.98 0.43
C VAL A 125 9.16 -12.49 0.34
N LYS A 126 8.01 -13.17 0.49
CA LYS A 126 7.94 -14.63 0.57
C LYS A 126 6.62 -15.17 0.04
N GLY A 127 6.68 -16.34 -0.61
CA GLY A 127 5.63 -17.35 -0.57
C GLY A 127 4.30 -17.08 -1.27
N PHE A 128 4.06 -15.88 -1.81
CA PHE A 128 2.87 -15.65 -2.63
C PHE A 128 3.00 -16.40 -3.96
N PRO A 129 2.11 -17.34 -4.27
CA PRO A 129 2.14 -18.06 -5.55
C PRO A 129 1.88 -17.06 -6.68
N PRO A 130 2.58 -17.12 -7.81
CA PRO A 130 2.36 -16.18 -8.92
C PRO A 130 0.92 -16.30 -9.45
N ALA A 131 0.09 -15.29 -9.21
CA ALA A 131 -1.21 -15.11 -9.86
C ALA A 131 -1.12 -14.01 -10.91
N LYS A 132 -2.05 -14.04 -11.87
CA LYS A 132 -2.10 -13.08 -12.98
C LYS A 132 -2.21 -11.63 -12.48
N PHE A 133 -2.78 -11.41 -11.29
CA PHE A 133 -3.05 -10.10 -10.71
C PHE A 133 -2.48 -9.91 -9.29
N ASN A 134 -1.45 -10.66 -8.93
CA ASN A 134 -0.90 -10.68 -7.56
C ASN A 134 -0.57 -9.30 -6.99
N VAL A 135 -0.11 -8.37 -7.81
CA VAL A 135 0.21 -7.00 -7.39
C VAL A 135 -0.34 -6.04 -8.42
N LEU A 136 -1.41 -5.34 -8.08
CA LEU A 136 -1.88 -4.18 -8.83
C LEU A 136 -1.52 -2.94 -8.02
N THR A 137 -0.45 -2.29 -8.41
CA THR A 137 0.13 -1.16 -7.66
C THR A 137 -0.63 0.15 -7.89
N GLU A 138 -1.40 0.31 -8.97
CA GLU A 138 -1.99 1.61 -9.30
C GLU A 138 -3.32 1.45 -10.03
N GLN A 139 -4.41 1.37 -9.27
CA GLN A 139 -5.67 1.94 -9.75
C GLN A 139 -6.08 3.04 -8.76
N ALA A 140 -6.11 4.27 -9.26
CA ALA A 140 -6.60 5.45 -8.53
C ALA A 140 -5.98 5.62 -7.12
N GLY A 141 -4.65 5.56 -7.01
CA GLY A 141 -3.96 5.78 -5.73
C GLY A 141 -4.20 4.69 -4.67
N SER A 142 -4.57 3.48 -5.12
CA SER A 142 -4.76 2.31 -4.27
C SER A 142 -3.82 1.18 -4.68
N ILE A 143 -3.21 0.53 -3.69
CA ILE A 143 -2.41 -0.68 -3.88
C ILE A 143 -3.23 -1.90 -3.48
N MET A 144 -3.12 -2.99 -4.25
CA MET A 144 -3.91 -4.19 -4.03
C MET A 144 -3.05 -5.45 -4.12
N LEU A 145 -3.24 -6.32 -3.14
CA LEU A 145 -2.67 -7.67 -3.08
C LEU A 145 -3.81 -8.68 -3.19
N VAL A 146 -3.76 -9.54 -4.19
CA VAL A 146 -4.73 -10.62 -4.40
C VAL A 146 -3.99 -11.94 -4.32
N PHE A 147 -4.48 -12.88 -3.51
CA PHE A 147 -3.87 -14.20 -3.38
C PHE A 147 -4.89 -15.27 -3.00
N PRO A 148 -4.65 -16.54 -3.36
CA PRO A 148 -5.46 -17.65 -2.88
C PRO A 148 -5.04 -18.06 -1.47
N ALA A 149 -6.02 -18.23 -0.58
CA ALA A 149 -5.86 -18.89 0.70
C ALA A 149 -5.93 -20.41 0.49
N THR A 150 -4.77 -21.07 0.53
CA THR A 150 -4.67 -22.53 0.47
C THR A 150 -3.86 -23.08 1.65
N ALA A 151 -4.10 -24.33 2.01
CA ALA A 151 -3.30 -25.01 3.02
C ALA A 151 -1.84 -25.11 2.57
N GLY A 152 -0.92 -24.82 3.48
CA GLY A 152 0.51 -24.68 3.20
C GLY A 152 0.94 -23.26 2.83
N LEU A 153 0.04 -22.27 2.84
CA LEU A 153 0.40 -20.87 2.63
C LEU A 153 1.33 -20.38 3.76
N ASP A 154 2.50 -19.87 3.38
CA ASP A 154 3.39 -19.13 4.26
C ASP A 154 4.02 -17.99 3.46
N ALA A 155 3.29 -16.88 3.42
CA ALA A 155 3.57 -15.76 2.54
C ALA A 155 3.75 -14.47 3.33
N GLU A 156 4.56 -13.58 2.76
CA GLU A 156 4.93 -12.32 3.37
C GLU A 156 5.09 -11.22 2.32
N ALA A 157 4.57 -10.04 2.61
CA ALA A 157 4.74 -8.85 1.80
C ALA A 157 5.00 -7.62 2.68
N THR A 158 5.68 -6.64 2.12
CA THR A 158 5.90 -5.34 2.73
C THR A 158 5.05 -4.30 2.01
N PHE A 159 4.18 -3.64 2.76
CA PHE A 159 3.36 -2.53 2.30
C PHE A 159 4.02 -1.23 2.72
N THR A 160 4.36 -0.39 1.75
CA THR A 160 4.98 0.91 1.98
C THR A 160 3.96 2.01 1.75
N PHE A 161 3.88 2.94 2.70
CA PHE A 161 3.07 4.14 2.65
C PHE A 161 3.98 5.36 2.82
N ALA A 162 3.46 6.55 2.56
CA ALA A 162 4.22 7.80 2.72
C ALA A 162 4.82 7.96 4.13
N LYS A 163 4.09 7.57 5.19
CA LYS A 163 4.50 7.80 6.60
C LYS A 163 4.91 6.54 7.36
N ALA A 164 4.64 5.36 6.83
CA ALA A 164 4.88 4.11 7.56
C ALA A 164 5.11 2.91 6.63
N THR A 165 5.65 1.84 7.20
CA THR A 165 5.84 0.56 6.51
C THR A 165 5.29 -0.58 7.36
N PHE A 166 4.51 -1.44 6.74
CA PHE A 166 3.88 -2.58 7.38
C PHE A 166 4.30 -3.89 6.74
N ARG A 167 4.53 -4.88 7.59
CA ARG A 167 4.63 -6.28 7.20
C ARG A 167 3.23 -6.85 7.13
N PHE A 168 2.95 -7.56 6.05
CA PHE A 168 1.78 -8.40 5.92
C PHE A 168 2.24 -9.85 5.94
N VAL A 169 1.73 -10.64 6.86
CA VAL A 169 2.09 -12.05 7.02
C VAL A 169 0.83 -12.89 6.90
N ALA A 170 0.79 -13.81 5.94
CA ALA A 170 -0.32 -14.74 5.72
C ALA A 170 0.17 -16.18 5.95
N ARG A 171 -0.47 -16.89 6.87
CA ARG A 171 -0.05 -18.25 7.26
C ARG A 171 -1.25 -19.19 7.40
N TRP A 172 -1.17 -20.30 6.70
CA TRP A 172 -2.04 -21.45 6.86
C TRP A 172 -1.19 -22.71 6.75
N PRO A 173 -0.83 -23.36 7.86
CA PRO A 173 -0.02 -24.58 7.82
C PRO A 173 -0.71 -25.71 7.04
N ALA A 174 0.07 -26.52 6.33
CA ALA A 174 -0.46 -27.65 5.58
C ALA A 174 -1.14 -28.68 6.51
N GLY A 175 -2.27 -29.22 6.06
CA GLY A 175 -3.02 -30.25 6.81
C GLY A 175 -3.82 -29.73 8.02
N GLN A 176 -3.72 -28.44 8.36
CA GLN A 176 -4.56 -27.83 9.40
C GLN A 176 -5.89 -27.35 8.81
N PRO A 177 -6.99 -27.34 9.60
CA PRO A 177 -8.20 -26.65 9.20
C PRO A 177 -7.91 -25.16 8.98
N GLU A 178 -8.74 -24.53 8.16
CA GLU A 178 -8.58 -23.11 7.86
C GLU A 178 -8.65 -22.26 9.13
N PRO A 179 -7.64 -21.42 9.41
CA PRO A 179 -7.66 -20.56 10.59
C PRO A 179 -8.67 -19.43 10.42
N LYS A 180 -9.31 -19.04 11.52
CA LYS A 180 -10.23 -17.88 11.54
C LYS A 180 -9.51 -16.58 11.16
N GLU A 181 -8.28 -16.42 11.62
CA GLU A 181 -7.37 -15.33 11.27
C GLU A 181 -6.27 -15.91 10.37
N LEU A 182 -6.28 -15.57 9.09
CA LEU A 182 -5.36 -16.13 8.11
C LEU A 182 -4.13 -15.26 7.87
N ALA A 183 -4.27 -13.95 8.10
CA ALA A 183 -3.17 -13.01 7.96
C ALA A 183 -3.16 -11.94 9.05
N ALA A 184 -2.06 -11.23 9.17
CA ALA A 184 -1.90 -10.12 10.10
C ALA A 184 -1.02 -9.01 9.51
N PHE A 185 -1.31 -7.78 9.91
CA PHE A 185 -0.39 -6.65 9.73
C PHE A 185 0.45 -6.39 10.98
N GLU A 186 1.74 -6.19 10.77
CA GLU A 186 2.74 -5.80 11.78
C GLU A 186 3.40 -4.49 11.32
N GLU A 187 3.52 -3.49 12.20
CA GLU A 187 4.24 -2.24 11.88
C GLU A 187 5.74 -2.52 12.00
N ILE A 188 6.49 -2.38 10.90
CA ILE A 188 7.95 -2.63 10.89
C ILE A 188 8.68 -1.36 11.31
N ALA A 189 8.28 -0.23 10.70
CA ALA A 189 8.88 1.05 10.94
C ALA A 189 7.82 2.12 10.77
N ARG A 190 7.65 2.93 11.81
CA ARG A 190 7.10 4.27 11.65
C ARG A 190 8.27 5.13 11.17
N ARG A 191 8.17 5.78 10.00
CA ARG A 191 9.08 6.90 9.77
C ARG A 191 8.75 7.88 10.90
N ALA A 192 9.72 8.15 11.77
CA ALA A 192 9.57 9.20 12.78
C ALA A 192 9.02 10.40 12.01
N ALA A 193 7.76 10.78 12.32
CA ALA A 193 7.08 11.84 11.60
C ALA A 193 8.06 13.01 11.60
N GLU A 194 8.45 13.42 10.40
CA GLU A 194 9.45 14.43 10.12
C GLU A 194 9.24 15.62 11.06
N GLY A 195 10.00 15.55 12.15
CA GLY A 195 9.92 16.38 13.34
C GLY A 195 11.33 16.58 13.89
N GLU A 196 12.34 16.37 13.05
CA GLU A 196 13.51 17.22 13.08
C GLU A 196 13.18 18.39 12.15
N PRO A 197 12.73 19.54 12.69
CA PRO A 197 12.72 20.74 11.86
C PRO A 197 14.13 20.88 11.31
N ALA A 198 14.26 21.15 10.02
CA ALA A 198 15.40 21.89 9.53
C ALA A 198 15.36 23.29 10.18
N SER A 199 15.63 23.37 11.49
CA SER A 199 15.96 24.59 12.20
C SER A 199 17.40 24.93 11.85
N GLY A 200 17.57 25.19 10.57
CA GLY A 200 18.71 25.80 9.94
C GLY A 200 18.15 26.76 8.90
N GLU A 201 17.11 27.51 9.26
CA GLU A 201 16.85 28.79 8.62
C GLU A 201 18.18 29.55 8.72
N PRO A 202 18.85 29.88 7.60
CA PRO A 202 20.04 30.70 7.64
C PRO A 202 19.57 32.00 8.27
N LYS A 203 20.00 32.26 9.50
CA LYS A 203 19.78 33.54 10.16
C LYS A 203 20.51 34.58 9.31
N GLU A 204 19.80 35.17 8.36
CA GLU A 204 20.31 36.26 7.55
C GLU A 204 20.78 37.34 8.52
N PRO A 205 22.08 37.66 8.57
CA PRO A 205 22.57 38.67 9.48
C PRO A 205 21.93 40.01 9.11
N PRO A 206 21.51 40.83 10.09
CA PRO A 206 20.95 42.14 9.79
C PRO A 206 21.97 42.97 9.02
N ILE A 207 21.66 43.29 7.77
CA ILE A 207 22.42 44.22 6.94
C ILE A 207 22.31 45.60 7.61
N LYS A 208 23.37 46.01 8.32
CA LYS A 208 23.53 47.40 8.77
C LYS A 208 23.86 48.26 7.55
N VAL A 209 22.89 49.03 7.09
CA VAL A 209 23.14 50.11 6.14
C VAL A 209 23.66 51.31 6.93
N GLU A 210 24.98 51.48 6.99
CA GLU A 210 25.59 52.73 7.45
C GLU A 210 25.44 53.78 6.34
N LEU A 211 24.51 54.73 6.54
CA LEU A 211 24.42 55.94 5.73
C LEU A 211 25.55 56.89 6.14
N GLY A 212 26.57 57.01 5.29
CA GLY A 212 27.64 57.99 5.42
C GLY A 212 27.12 59.43 5.32
N ARG A 213 27.66 60.31 6.17
CA ARG A 213 27.56 61.76 6.10
C ARG A 213 28.54 62.35 5.11
#